data_AF-A0A534PNA1-F1
#
_entry.id   AF-A0A534PNA1-F1
#
_cell.length_a   1.000
_cell.length_b   1.000
_cell.length_c   1.000
_cell.angle_alpha   90.00
_cell.angle_beta   90.00
_cell.angle_gamma   90.00
#
_symmetry.space_group_name_H-M   'P 1'
#
loop_
_entity.id
_entity.type
_entity.pdbx_description
1 polymer ?
#
loop_
_entity_poly.entity_id
_entity_poly.type
_entity_poly.pdbx_seq_one_letter_code
_entity_poly.pdbx_strand_id
1 'polypeptide(L)'
;MTNTRLVAIGYVVLALAAGLFLEHVLLAGFGAFGPTQPLTRPLGGDSNWTWCSVIGLAVTAVAALWLWLTPKTHDVSLEIAAELRKVSWPGFPETRAATIAVIVASIIAAVLLGLFDVFWQFVTDKIQNPTL
;
A
#
# COMPACT_ATOMS: atom_id res chain seq x y z
N MET A 1 5.26 -19.15 -17.74
CA MET A 1 5.34 -19.41 -16.29
C MET A 1 4.11 -20.21 -15.88
N THR A 2 4.25 -21.24 -15.04
CA THR A 2 3.09 -21.99 -14.50
C THR A 2 2.44 -21.19 -13.36
N ASN A 3 1.13 -21.34 -13.13
CA ASN A 3 0.41 -20.62 -12.08
C ASN A 3 1.04 -20.87 -10.69
N THR A 4 1.47 -22.10 -10.42
CA THR A 4 2.18 -22.47 -9.19
C THR A 4 3.47 -21.69 -8.98
N ARG A 5 4.25 -21.43 -10.04
CA ARG A 5 5.48 -20.63 -9.95
C ARG A 5 5.18 -19.16 -9.67
N LEU A 6 4.12 -18.62 -10.27
CA LEU A 6 3.69 -17.24 -10.04
C LEU A 6 3.24 -17.04 -8.59
N VAL A 7 2.44 -17.98 -8.07
CA VAL A 7 1.98 -17.98 -6.68
C VAL A 7 3.15 -18.14 -5.71
N ALA A 8 4.10 -19.05 -5.98
CA ALA A 8 5.28 -19.23 -5.14
C ALA A 8 6.14 -17.95 -5.07
N ILE A 9 6.39 -17.29 -6.21
CA ILE A 9 7.10 -16.01 -6.26
C ILE A 9 6.31 -14.95 -5.47
N GLY A 10 4.98 -14.92 -5.62
CA GLY A 10 4.10 -14.02 -4.89
C GLY A 10 4.23 -14.16 -3.37
N TYR A 11 4.20 -15.39 -2.85
CA TYR A 11 4.40 -15.64 -1.42
C TYR A 11 5.79 -15.20 -0.93
N VAL A 12 6.85 -15.47 -1.69
CA VAL A 12 8.21 -15.05 -1.31
C VAL A 12 8.32 -13.53 -1.27
N VAL A 13 7.83 -12.84 -2.31
CA VAL A 13 7.86 -11.37 -2.39
C VAL A 13 7.05 -10.75 -1.26
N LEU A 14 5.83 -11.27 -0.99
CA LEU A 14 5.00 -10.78 0.12
C LEU A 14 5.63 -11.05 1.48
N ALA A 15 6.24 -12.21 1.70
CA ALA A 15 6.91 -12.55 2.96
C ALA A 15 8.10 -11.61 3.23
N LEU A 16 8.88 -11.29 2.19
CA LEU A 16 9.99 -10.35 2.28
C LEU A 16 9.48 -8.92 2.55
N ALA A 17 8.51 -8.43 1.77
CA ALA A 17 7.95 -7.10 1.94
C ALA A 17 7.30 -6.93 3.33
N ALA A 18 6.49 -7.90 3.76
CA ALA A 18 5.87 -7.90 5.07
C ALA A 18 6.91 -8.05 6.19
N GLY A 19 7.97 -8.83 6.00
CA GLY A 19 9.03 -9.01 6.99
C GLY A 19 9.83 -7.74 7.22
N LEU A 20 10.20 -7.04 6.14
CA LEU A 20 10.87 -5.73 6.21
C LEU A 20 9.96 -4.66 6.81
N PHE A 21 8.66 -4.69 6.52
CA PHE A 21 7.70 -3.81 7.17
C PHE A 21 7.56 -4.13 8.68
N LEU A 22 7.45 -5.41 9.03
CA LEU A 22 7.29 -5.86 10.39
C LEU A 22 8.51 -5.51 11.25
N GLU A 23 9.72 -5.56 10.69
CA GLU A 23 10.92 -5.04 11.34
C GLU A 23 10.73 -3.60 11.82
N HIS A 24 10.28 -2.70 10.94
CA HIS A 24 10.06 -1.29 11.30
C HIS A 24 8.98 -1.12 12.37
N VAL A 25 7.93 -1.93 12.33
CA VAL A 25 6.87 -1.93 13.37
C VAL A 25 7.43 -2.42 14.70
N LEU A 26 8.23 -3.49 14.71
CA LEU A 26 8.85 -4.02 15.92
C LEU A 26 9.86 -3.03 16.50
N LEU A 27 10.69 -2.41 15.65
CA LEU A 27 11.64 -1.38 16.09
C LEU A 27 10.94 -0.15 16.68
N ALA A 28 9.85 0.32 16.06
CA ALA A 28 9.07 1.44 16.58
C ALA A 28 8.40 1.08 17.92
N GLY A 29 7.83 -0.12 18.01
CA GLY A 29 7.18 -0.63 19.22
C GLY A 29 8.17 -0.80 20.37
N PHE A 30 9.21 -1.61 20.19
CA PHE A 30 10.22 -1.86 21.22
C PHE A 30 11.06 -0.63 21.54
N GLY A 31 11.39 0.19 20.54
CA GLY A 31 12.10 1.46 20.73
C GLY A 31 11.36 2.44 21.64
N ALA A 32 10.02 2.39 21.68
CA ALA A 32 9.22 3.22 22.59
C ALA A 32 9.30 2.78 24.06
N PHE A 33 9.61 1.50 24.34
CA PHE A 33 9.75 0.97 25.70
C PHE A 33 11.16 1.13 26.29
N GLY A 34 12.15 1.49 25.47
CA GLY A 34 13.51 1.83 25.93
C GLY A 34 14.59 1.64 24.86
N PRO A 35 15.51 2.60 24.64
CA PRO A 35 16.54 2.50 23.59
C PRO A 35 17.54 1.35 23.74
N THR A 36 17.72 0.81 24.95
CA THR A 36 18.81 -0.12 25.30
C THR A 36 18.38 -1.60 25.39
N GLN A 37 17.23 -1.96 24.79
CA GLN A 37 16.78 -3.34 24.79
C GLN A 37 17.68 -4.23 23.91
N PRO A 38 17.93 -5.49 24.30
CA PRO A 38 18.78 -6.40 23.53
C PRO A 38 18.25 -6.67 22.11
N LEU A 39 16.95 -6.43 21.87
CA LEU A 39 16.26 -6.63 20.59
C LEU A 39 16.52 -5.50 19.58
N THR A 40 16.73 -4.27 20.05
CA THR A 40 17.03 -3.10 19.21
C THR A 40 18.54 -2.93 18.96
N ARG A 41 19.38 -3.76 19.60
CA ARG A 41 20.82 -3.73 19.42
C ARG A 41 21.20 -4.21 18.01
N PRO A 42 22.07 -3.49 17.27
CA PRO A 42 22.58 -3.93 15.98
C PRO A 42 23.38 -5.23 16.13
N LEU A 43 23.19 -6.16 15.20
CA LEU A 43 23.75 -7.53 15.27
C LEU A 43 25.26 -7.56 15.03
N GLY A 44 25.82 -6.59 14.29
CA GLY A 44 27.25 -6.51 14.02
C GLY A 44 27.72 -5.06 13.93
N GLY A 45 28.32 -4.53 15.00
CA GLY A 45 29.03 -3.24 15.03
C GLY A 45 28.24 -2.07 14.44
N ASP A 46 28.44 -1.84 13.13
CA ASP A 46 27.86 -0.76 12.31
C ASP A 46 26.72 -1.20 11.35
N SER A 47 26.22 -2.43 11.43
CA SER A 47 25.15 -2.91 10.53
C SER A 47 23.77 -2.42 10.97
N ASN A 48 22.97 -1.87 10.05
CA ASN A 48 21.55 -1.50 10.29
C ASN A 48 20.63 -2.68 10.64
N TRP A 49 21.13 -3.93 10.58
CA TRP A 49 20.37 -5.12 10.93
C TRP A 49 20.30 -5.32 12.45
N THR A 50 19.09 -5.48 12.96
CA THR A 50 18.77 -5.65 14.38
C THR A 50 18.16 -7.03 14.64
N TRP A 51 18.01 -7.45 15.90
CA TRP A 51 17.28 -8.70 16.17
C TRP A 51 15.81 -8.62 15.74
N CYS A 52 15.23 -7.42 15.73
CA CYS A 52 13.89 -7.18 15.17
C CYS A 52 13.79 -7.51 13.67
N SER A 53 14.87 -7.29 12.88
CA SER A 53 14.88 -7.64 11.45
C SER A 53 14.83 -9.15 11.24
N VAL A 54 15.66 -9.87 12.00
CA VAL A 54 15.74 -11.34 11.94
C VAL A 54 14.43 -11.96 12.39
N ILE A 55 13.86 -11.49 13.50
CA ILE A 55 12.59 -12.00 14.02
C ILE A 55 11.45 -11.65 13.07
N GLY A 56 11.41 -10.42 12.53
CA GLY A 56 10.40 -9.99 11.56
C GLY A 56 10.38 -10.89 10.33
N LEU A 57 11.54 -11.09 9.70
CA LEU A 57 11.69 -11.96 8.54
C LEU A 57 11.41 -13.43 8.85
N ALA A 58 11.84 -13.93 10.01
CA ALA A 58 11.59 -15.31 10.41
C ALA A 58 10.09 -15.58 10.61
N VAL A 59 9.39 -14.68 11.31
CA VAL A 59 7.95 -14.80 11.56
C VAL A 59 7.17 -14.77 10.25
N THR A 60 7.48 -13.85 9.34
CA THR A 60 6.77 -13.78 8.04
C THR A 60 7.12 -14.95 7.12
N ALA A 61 8.36 -15.47 7.16
CA ALA A 61 8.73 -16.66 6.41
C ALA A 61 7.98 -17.91 6.92
N VAL A 62 7.88 -18.09 8.24
CA VAL A 62 7.10 -19.19 8.83
C VAL A 62 5.61 -19.04 8.49
N ALA A 63 5.07 -17.83 8.59
CA ALA A 63 3.68 -17.57 8.20
C ALA A 63 3.43 -17.89 6.72
N ALA A 64 4.34 -17.51 5.81
CA ALA A 64 4.23 -17.81 4.39
C ALA A 64 4.28 -19.31 4.11
N LEU A 65 5.16 -20.06 4.78
CA LEU A 65 5.20 -21.52 4.70
C LEU A 65 3.89 -22.14 5.22
N TRP A 66 3.37 -21.64 6.33
CA TRP A 66 2.11 -22.13 6.90
C TRP A 66 0.92 -21.90 5.97
N LEU A 67 0.85 -20.73 5.34
CA LEU A 67 -0.17 -20.42 4.32
C LEU A 67 0.00 -21.29 3.07
N TRP A 68 1.22 -21.58 2.64
CA TRP A 68 1.50 -22.45 1.50
C TRP A 68 1.07 -23.91 1.77
N LEU A 69 1.31 -24.40 2.99
CA LEU A 69 0.94 -25.76 3.39
C LEU A 69 -0.57 -25.93 3.62
N THR A 70 -1.31 -24.83 3.79
CA THR A 70 -2.76 -24.86 4.00
C THR A 70 -3.48 -25.00 2.65
N PRO A 71 -4.17 -26.13 2.37
CA PRO A 71 -4.71 -26.42 1.04
C PRO A 71 -5.74 -25.39 0.59
N LYS A 72 -6.63 -24.95 1.50
CA LYS A 72 -7.64 -23.93 1.20
C LYS A 72 -7.03 -22.63 0.68
N THR A 73 -5.94 -22.17 1.29
CA THR A 73 -5.28 -20.91 0.90
C THR A 73 -4.48 -21.09 -0.39
N HIS A 74 -3.84 -22.25 -0.56
CA HIS A 74 -3.10 -22.57 -1.76
C HIS A 74 -4.01 -22.62 -3.00
N ASP A 75 -5.17 -23.28 -2.90
CA ASP A 75 -6.13 -23.40 -4.00
C ASP A 75 -6.68 -22.04 -4.42
N VAL A 76 -7.12 -21.22 -3.47
CA VAL A 76 -7.59 -19.84 -3.74
C VAL A 76 -6.51 -19.00 -4.42
N SER A 77 -5.24 -19.16 -4.00
CA SER A 77 -4.13 -18.41 -4.61
C SER A 77 -3.88 -18.81 -6.07
N LEU A 78 -4.07 -20.10 -6.40
CA LEU A 78 -3.99 -20.60 -7.76
C LEU A 78 -5.16 -20.11 -8.63
N GLU A 79 -6.37 -20.04 -8.07
CA GLU A 79 -7.56 -19.49 -8.73
C GLU A 79 -7.36 -18.00 -9.04
N ILE A 80 -6.90 -17.21 -8.06
CA ILE A 80 -6.57 -15.79 -8.26
C ILE A 80 -5.54 -15.64 -9.38
N ALA A 81 -4.48 -16.44 -9.40
CA ALA A 81 -3.49 -16.40 -10.47
C ALA A 81 -4.09 -16.77 -11.84
N ALA A 82 -5.06 -17.67 -11.89
CA ALA A 82 -5.77 -18.02 -13.11
C ALA A 82 -6.66 -16.87 -13.61
N GLU A 83 -7.38 -16.19 -12.71
CA GLU A 83 -8.22 -15.04 -13.04
C GLU A 83 -7.40 -13.80 -13.44
N LEU A 84 -6.31 -13.51 -12.72
CA LEU A 84 -5.41 -12.41 -13.05
C LEU A 84 -4.78 -12.55 -14.45
N ARG A 85 -4.63 -13.78 -14.95
CA ARG A 85 -4.15 -14.01 -16.32
C ARG A 85 -5.17 -13.68 -17.40
N LYS A 86 -6.47 -13.62 -17.06
CA LYS A 86 -7.52 -13.19 -17.98
C LYS A 86 -7.62 -11.67 -18.06
N VAL A 87 -7.07 -10.96 -17.07
CA VAL A 87 -7.05 -9.50 -17.06
C VAL A 87 -6.13 -8.99 -18.16
N SER A 88 -6.73 -8.35 -19.17
CA SER A 88 -6.01 -7.56 -20.17
C SER A 88 -5.63 -6.21 -19.55
N TRP A 89 -4.35 -6.05 -19.22
CA TRP A 89 -3.85 -4.77 -18.74
C TRP A 89 -3.85 -3.75 -19.88
N PRO A 90 -4.37 -2.53 -19.63
CA PRO A 90 -4.42 -1.49 -20.66
C PRO A 90 -3.01 -1.09 -21.09
N GLY A 91 -2.84 -0.83 -22.37
CA GLY A 91 -1.63 -0.25 -22.93
C GLY A 91 -1.49 1.23 -22.59
N PHE A 92 -0.29 1.78 -22.77
CA PHE A 92 0.01 3.19 -22.53
C PHE A 92 -0.98 4.18 -23.19
N PRO A 93 -1.44 3.98 -24.44
CA PRO A 93 -2.41 4.89 -25.06
C PRO A 93 -3.76 4.90 -24.32
N GLU A 94 -4.24 3.73 -23.91
CA GLU A 94 -5.51 3.57 -23.19
C GLU A 94 -5.41 4.17 -21.78
N THR A 95 -4.28 3.94 -21.08
CA THR A 95 -4.02 4.57 -19.78
C THR A 95 -4.01 6.10 -19.90
N ARG A 96 -3.35 6.66 -20.92
CA ARG A 96 -3.32 8.11 -21.16
C ARG A 96 -4.71 8.67 -21.44
N ALA A 97 -5.50 8.00 -22.26
CA ALA A 97 -6.88 8.41 -22.55
C ALA A 97 -7.73 8.44 -21.27
N ALA A 98 -7.64 7.40 -20.44
CA ALA A 98 -8.32 7.34 -19.15
C ALA A 98 -7.85 8.46 -18.20
N THR A 99 -6.55 8.72 -18.09
CA THR A 99 -6.02 9.81 -17.25
C THR A 99 -6.50 11.18 -17.72
N ILE A 100 -6.50 11.43 -19.04
CA ILE A 100 -6.99 12.70 -19.61
C ILE A 100 -8.47 12.88 -19.29
N ALA A 101 -9.28 11.82 -19.42
CA ALA A 101 -10.70 11.87 -19.09
C ALA A 101 -10.94 12.28 -17.62
N VAL A 102 -10.18 11.70 -16.68
CA VAL A 102 -10.26 12.06 -15.26
C VAL A 102 -9.83 13.50 -15.03
N ILE A 103 -8.73 13.96 -15.63
CA ILE A 103 -8.26 15.35 -15.51
C ILE A 103 -9.33 16.33 -15.97
N VAL A 104 -9.93 16.08 -17.13
CA VAL A 104 -10.98 16.94 -17.69
C VAL A 104 -12.22 16.95 -16.78
N ALA A 105 -12.66 15.78 -16.30
CA ALA A 105 -13.78 15.68 -15.38
C ALA A 105 -13.53 16.45 -14.07
N SER A 106 -12.32 16.33 -13.50
CA SER A 106 -11.92 17.07 -12.30
C SER A 106 -11.85 18.57 -12.51
N ILE A 107 -11.36 19.04 -13.67
CA ILE A 107 -11.35 20.48 -14.00
C ILE A 107 -12.77 21.03 -14.09
N ILE A 108 -13.67 20.32 -14.77
CA ILE A 108 -15.07 20.73 -14.88
C ILE A 108 -15.71 20.82 -13.49
N ALA A 109 -15.51 19.80 -12.65
CA ALA A 109 -16.00 19.80 -11.28
C ALA A 109 -15.42 20.97 -10.46
N ALA A 110 -14.12 21.24 -10.56
CA ALA A 110 -13.47 22.34 -9.85
C ALA A 110 -13.99 23.71 -10.29
N VAL A 111 -14.21 23.91 -11.59
CA VAL A 111 -14.79 25.17 -12.11
C VAL A 111 -16.21 25.36 -11.62
N LEU A 112 -17.04 24.33 -11.67
CA LEU A 112 -18.42 24.41 -11.17
C LEU A 112 -18.45 24.75 -9.68
N LEU A 113 -17.69 24.01 -8.86
CA LEU A 113 -17.60 24.27 -7.42
C LEU A 113 -17.07 25.69 -7.13
N GLY A 114 -16.00 26.11 -7.81
CA GLY A 114 -15.46 27.45 -7.65
C GLY A 114 -16.45 28.56 -8.01
N LEU A 115 -17.29 28.36 -9.03
CA LEU A 115 -18.37 29.31 -9.36
C LEU A 115 -19.43 29.37 -8.27
N PHE A 116 -19.81 28.23 -7.70
CA PHE A 116 -20.72 28.19 -6.55
C PHE A 116 -20.13 28.92 -5.35
N ASP A 117 -18.85 28.72 -5.05
CA ASP A 117 -18.17 29.37 -3.94
C ASP A 117 -18.19 30.90 -4.10
N VAL A 118 -17.85 31.42 -5.29
CA VAL A 118 -17.89 32.87 -5.59
C VAL A 118 -19.32 33.43 -5.54
N PHE A 119 -20.29 32.69 -6.08
CA PHE A 119 -21.69 33.11 -6.03
C PHE A 119 -22.19 33.22 -4.59
N TRP A 120 -21.92 32.22 -3.75
CA TRP A 120 -22.32 32.24 -2.36
C TRP A 120 -21.58 33.28 -1.53
N GLN A 121 -20.31 33.55 -1.86
CA GLN A 121 -19.57 34.65 -1.26
C GLN A 121 -20.25 35.99 -1.56
N PHE A 122 -20.60 36.26 -2.82
CA PHE A 122 -21.30 37.49 -3.21
C PHE A 122 -22.66 37.65 -2.52
N VAL A 123 -23.45 36.56 -2.43
CA VAL A 123 -24.75 36.58 -1.76
C VAL A 123 -24.58 36.84 -0.26
N THR A 124 -23.63 36.17 0.38
CA THR A 124 -23.36 36.32 1.82
C THR A 124 -22.86 37.72 2.15
N ASP A 125 -21.93 38.26 1.37
CA ASP A 125 -21.37 39.60 1.55
C ASP A 125 -22.47 40.67 1.47
N LYS A 126 -23.41 40.53 0.52
CA LYS A 126 -24.54 41.46 0.37
C LYS A 126 -25.56 41.37 1.52
N ILE A 127 -25.70 40.21 2.16
CA ILE A 127 -26.58 40.03 3.32
C ILE A 127 -25.92 40.53 4.61
N GLN A 128 -24.63 40.25 4.82
CA GLN A 128 -23.93 40.64 6.05
C GLN A 128 -23.48 42.10 6.05
N ASN A 129 -23.15 42.69 4.89
CA ASN A 129 -22.68 44.07 4.80
C ASN A 129 -23.48 44.87 3.75
N PRO A 130 -24.71 45.29 4.07
CA PRO A 130 -25.66 45.85 3.09
C PRO A 130 -25.30 47.25 2.56
N THR A 131 -24.21 47.87 3.02
CA THR A 131 -23.76 49.20 2.60
C THR A 131 -22.63 49.18 1.56
N LEU A 132 -22.23 48.01 1.07
CA LEU A 132 -21.37 47.82 -0.11
C LEU A 132 -22.17 47.22 -1.27
#